data_AF-A0A736I899-F1
#
_entry.id   AF-A0A736I899-F1
#
_cell.length_a   1.000
_cell.length_b   1.000
_cell.length_c   1.000
_cell.angle_alpha   90.00
_cell.angle_beta   90.00
_cell.angle_gamma   90.00
#
_symmetry.space_group_name_H-M   'P 1'
#
loop_
_entity.id
_entity.type
_entity.pdbx_description
1 polymer ?
#
loop_
_entity_poly.entity_id
_entity_poly.type
_entity_poly.pdbx_seq_one_letter_code
_entity_poly.pdbx_strand_id
1 'polypeptide(L)'
;DYRFEAVQEDKSRGRAVGYIVKYISKNIDGHGLDGEVDKETGRPLKEEAGRVKAWASRWNIRQFQQIGGAPVTIWRELRRLGDRELVLSPEVEAVRAVADASDWQHYTMYQGGPFVARDDLTVRLYYSHTENGNDYGDTVSKIEGVYSPFSDAEDLIYTRTASYNIVPKLNPAPGGVLPLTGREAAPWSSVNNCTQPPEGGEKSDSKPTELPRNIDDLRQYSRQQKQEITDRLKREPRLSADEAFTATIQHIKATINDVSDSQWGPEVKAAYREFIDLTPEEQAEHWREKLHEEALQRAASYASADAIYQQKKAEAVRNSEQRTASEKQERRISETSGARRTLHNLLARWQKATRGKNA
;
A
#
# COMPACT_ATOMS: atom_id res chain seq x y z
N ASP A 1 -16.71 -1.08 -5.98
CA ASP A 1 -15.69 -2.03 -5.52
C ASP A 1 -15.71 -2.20 -4.02
N TYR A 2 -16.11 -3.38 -3.55
CA TYR A 2 -16.05 -3.73 -2.13
C TYR A 2 -14.65 -4.28 -1.82
N ARG A 3 -13.96 -3.68 -0.84
CA ARG A 3 -12.57 -4.01 -0.46
C ARG A 3 -12.39 -5.37 0.20
N PHE A 4 -13.47 -6.04 0.59
CA PHE A 4 -13.44 -7.39 1.16
C PHE A 4 -14.79 -8.10 0.98
N GLU A 5 -14.74 -9.43 0.88
CA GLU A 5 -15.91 -10.31 0.85
C GLU A 5 -16.08 -10.95 2.23
N ALA A 6 -17.21 -10.66 2.89
CA ALA A 6 -17.54 -11.23 4.19
C ALA A 6 -18.27 -12.57 3.99
N VAL A 7 -17.58 -13.68 4.19
CA VAL A 7 -18.19 -15.02 4.16
C VAL A 7 -18.51 -15.44 5.59
N GLN A 8 -19.77 -15.83 5.84
CA GLN A 8 -20.21 -16.31 7.14
C GLN A 8 -19.57 -17.67 7.46
N GLU A 9 -18.95 -17.79 8.65
CA GLU A 9 -18.24 -19.00 9.04
C GLU A 9 -19.22 -20.16 9.34
N ASP A 10 -18.93 -21.34 8.78
CA ASP A 10 -19.61 -22.59 9.11
C ASP A 10 -19.10 -23.14 10.45
N LYS A 11 -19.95 -23.01 11.47
CA LYS A 11 -19.67 -23.38 12.87
C LYS A 11 -19.36 -24.87 13.07
N SER A 12 -19.71 -25.73 12.11
CA SER A 12 -19.47 -27.19 12.19
C SER A 12 -18.01 -27.58 11.92
N ARG A 13 -17.20 -26.69 11.33
CA ARG A 13 -15.86 -27.02 10.81
C ARG A 13 -14.69 -26.64 11.72
N GLY A 14 -14.94 -26.05 12.89
CA GLY A 14 -13.94 -25.77 13.93
C GLY A 14 -12.58 -25.32 13.39
N ARG A 15 -12.51 -24.14 12.76
CA ARG A 15 -11.29 -23.68 12.09
C ARG A 15 -10.44 -22.81 13.03
N ALA A 16 -9.14 -22.75 12.77
CA ALA A 16 -8.17 -21.90 13.48
C ALA A 16 -8.62 -20.42 13.60
N VAL A 17 -9.47 -19.96 12.68
CA VAL A 17 -10.09 -18.63 12.69
C VAL A 17 -10.97 -18.43 13.93
N GLY A 18 -11.90 -19.35 14.23
CA GLY A 18 -12.75 -19.26 15.42
C GLY A 18 -11.97 -19.25 16.74
N TYR A 19 -10.85 -19.98 16.79
CA TYR A 19 -9.92 -19.89 17.92
C TYR A 19 -9.34 -18.48 18.03
N ILE A 20 -8.76 -17.93 16.96
CA ILE A 20 -8.19 -16.57 16.96
C ILE A 20 -9.23 -15.51 17.34
N VAL A 21 -10.42 -15.55 16.75
CA VAL A 21 -11.52 -14.60 17.03
C VAL A 21 -11.90 -14.64 18.51
N LYS A 22 -11.97 -15.83 19.12
CA LYS A 22 -12.24 -15.96 20.56
C LYS A 22 -11.21 -15.21 21.42
N TYR A 23 -9.91 -15.33 21.12
CA TYR A 23 -8.88 -14.61 21.89
C TYR A 23 -8.88 -13.11 21.59
N ILE A 24 -9.26 -12.69 20.38
CA ILE A 24 -9.46 -11.28 20.06
C ILE A 24 -10.58 -10.70 20.90
N SER A 25 -11.77 -11.30 20.88
CA SER A 25 -12.92 -10.83 21.66
C SER A 25 -12.62 -10.77 23.16
N LYS A 26 -11.91 -11.76 23.72
CA LYS A 26 -11.54 -11.79 25.14
C LYS A 26 -10.68 -10.60 25.60
N ASN A 27 -9.90 -9.97 24.72
CA ASN A 27 -8.95 -8.93 25.11
C ASN A 27 -9.34 -7.52 24.62
N ILE A 28 -10.32 -7.41 23.70
CA ILE A 28 -10.81 -6.11 23.20
C ILE A 28 -12.04 -5.63 23.98
N ASP A 29 -13.18 -6.31 23.85
CA ASP A 29 -14.47 -5.82 24.36
C ASP A 29 -15.39 -6.91 24.94
N GLY A 30 -15.03 -8.18 24.78
CA GLY A 30 -15.85 -9.30 25.23
C GLY A 30 -17.07 -9.56 24.36
N HIS A 31 -17.16 -9.01 23.15
CA HIS A 31 -18.35 -9.15 22.31
C HIS A 31 -18.60 -10.62 21.93
N GLY A 32 -19.83 -11.10 22.15
CA GLY A 32 -20.23 -12.49 21.89
C GLY A 32 -19.78 -13.49 22.96
N LEU A 33 -19.32 -13.02 24.12
CA LEU A 33 -18.92 -13.83 25.28
C LEU A 33 -19.87 -13.65 26.47
N ASP A 34 -21.13 -13.28 26.21
CA ASP A 34 -22.14 -13.10 27.26
C ASP A 34 -22.44 -14.44 27.95
N GLY A 35 -22.43 -14.45 29.29
CA GLY A 35 -22.65 -15.66 30.11
C GLY A 35 -21.42 -16.54 30.32
N GLU A 36 -20.30 -16.26 29.65
CA GLU A 36 -19.03 -16.94 29.90
C GLU A 36 -18.31 -16.32 31.11
N VAL A 37 -17.81 -17.18 32.00
CA VAL A 37 -17.04 -16.78 33.19
C VAL A 37 -15.58 -17.17 33.05
N ASP A 38 -14.72 -16.30 33.58
CA ASP A 38 -13.30 -16.57 33.58
C ASP A 38 -12.99 -17.65 34.62
N LYS A 39 -12.18 -18.63 34.23
CA LYS A 39 -11.87 -19.78 35.09
C LYS A 39 -10.90 -19.41 36.20
N GLU A 40 -10.08 -18.37 36.02
CA GLU A 40 -9.10 -17.95 37.01
C GLU A 40 -9.72 -16.99 38.03
N THR A 41 -10.47 -15.98 37.57
CA THR A 41 -11.05 -14.95 38.43
C THR A 41 -12.49 -15.22 38.86
N GLY A 42 -13.22 -16.12 38.18
CA GLY A 42 -14.64 -16.37 38.41
C GLY A 42 -15.56 -15.23 37.97
N ARG A 43 -15.02 -14.18 37.32
CA ARG A 43 -15.76 -12.98 36.91
C ARG A 43 -16.27 -13.10 35.47
N PRO A 44 -17.29 -12.32 35.07
CA PRO A 44 -17.78 -12.33 33.69
C PRO A 44 -16.68 -11.91 32.70
N LEU A 45 -16.51 -12.66 31.61
CA LEU A 45 -15.47 -12.39 30.59
C LEU A 45 -15.56 -10.98 30.00
N LYS A 46 -16.77 -10.45 29.89
CA LYS A 46 -17.06 -9.12 29.37
C LYS A 46 -16.44 -8.00 30.23
N GLU A 47 -16.44 -8.17 31.54
CA GLU A 47 -15.83 -7.20 32.46
C GLU A 47 -14.30 -7.32 32.46
N GLU A 48 -13.78 -8.54 32.38
CA GLU A 48 -12.33 -8.77 32.33
C GLU A 48 -11.71 -8.22 31.05
N ALA A 49 -12.38 -8.36 29.90
CA ALA A 49 -11.92 -7.78 28.64
C ALA A 49 -11.66 -6.26 28.75
N GLY A 50 -12.57 -5.54 29.42
CA GLY A 50 -12.42 -4.11 29.70
C GLY A 50 -11.21 -3.79 30.59
N ARG A 51 -10.96 -4.59 31.63
CA ARG A 51 -9.81 -4.40 32.53
C ARG A 51 -8.49 -4.71 31.86
N VAL A 52 -8.42 -5.80 31.09
CA VAL A 52 -7.24 -6.17 30.32
C VAL A 52 -6.91 -5.08 29.30
N LYS A 53 -7.93 -4.53 28.62
CA LYS A 53 -7.75 -3.39 27.71
C LYS A 53 -7.29 -2.12 28.43
N ALA A 54 -7.85 -1.80 29.59
CA ALA A 54 -7.43 -0.66 30.40
C ALA A 54 -5.97 -0.79 30.87
N TRP A 55 -5.58 -1.98 31.33
CA TRP A 55 -4.21 -2.29 31.73
C TRP A 55 -3.25 -2.20 30.54
N ALA A 56 -3.55 -2.88 29.43
CA ALA A 56 -2.71 -2.83 28.24
C ALA A 56 -2.53 -1.40 27.71
N SER A 57 -3.60 -0.59 27.73
CA SER A 57 -3.55 0.82 27.32
C SER A 57 -2.68 1.66 28.26
N ARG A 58 -2.80 1.45 29.58
CA ARG A 58 -2.02 2.19 30.59
C ARG A 58 -0.51 1.97 30.43
N TRP A 59 -0.12 0.76 30.05
CA TRP A 59 1.28 0.38 29.88
C TRP A 59 1.75 0.40 28.42
N ASN A 60 0.90 0.84 27.49
CA ASN A 60 1.17 0.85 26.06
C ASN A 60 1.62 -0.52 25.50
N ILE A 61 0.99 -1.60 25.98
CA ILE A 61 1.30 -2.99 25.60
C ILE A 61 0.44 -3.40 24.39
N ARG A 62 1.11 -3.90 23.35
CA ARG A 62 0.44 -4.42 22.16
C ARG A 62 -0.09 -5.83 22.42
N GLN A 63 -1.41 -5.98 22.54
CA GLN A 63 -2.06 -7.26 22.87
C GLN A 63 -1.93 -8.34 21.77
N PHE A 64 -1.96 -7.94 20.50
CA PHE A 64 -1.83 -8.86 19.35
C PHE A 64 -0.59 -8.52 18.55
N GLN A 65 0.51 -9.16 18.91
CA GLN A 65 1.75 -9.09 18.17
C GLN A 65 2.03 -10.46 17.57
N GLN A 66 1.93 -10.56 16.24
CA GLN A 66 2.42 -11.73 15.53
C GLN A 66 3.93 -11.84 15.76
N ILE A 67 4.37 -13.01 16.22
CA ILE A 67 5.78 -13.35 16.40
C ILE A 67 6.20 -14.18 15.19
N GLY A 68 7.26 -13.75 14.50
CA GLY A 68 7.67 -14.33 13.23
C GLY A 68 6.92 -13.75 12.03
N GLY A 69 7.55 -13.78 10.86
CA GLY A 69 7.03 -13.23 9.60
C GLY A 69 7.67 -11.91 9.19
N ALA A 70 7.43 -11.53 7.93
CA ALA A 70 8.02 -10.33 7.33
C ALA A 70 7.50 -9.04 8.01
N PRO A 71 8.38 -8.07 8.28
CA PRO A 71 8.02 -6.87 9.05
C PRO A 71 7.10 -5.94 8.25
N VAL A 72 5.95 -5.59 8.82
CA VAL A 72 4.99 -4.64 8.24
C VAL A 72 5.55 -3.21 8.17
N THR A 73 6.48 -2.85 9.06
CA THR A 73 7.08 -1.52 9.06
C THR A 73 7.90 -1.29 7.79
N ILE A 74 8.69 -2.28 7.34
CA ILE A 74 9.48 -2.20 6.11
C ILE A 74 8.56 -2.05 4.90
N TRP A 75 7.52 -2.87 4.82
CA TRP A 75 6.46 -2.74 3.81
C TRP A 75 5.90 -1.31 3.72
N ARG A 76 5.65 -0.67 4.87
CA ARG A 76 5.14 0.70 4.90
C ARG A 76 6.20 1.70 4.43
N GLU A 77 7.46 1.53 4.83
CA GLU A 77 8.55 2.42 4.45
C GLU A 77 8.89 2.32 2.95
N LEU A 78 8.89 1.11 2.36
CA LEU A 78 9.10 0.93 0.92
C LEU A 78 8.02 1.62 0.07
N ARG A 79 6.76 1.55 0.49
CA ARG A 79 5.66 2.26 -0.19
C ARG A 79 5.68 3.78 0.01
N ARG A 80 6.47 4.31 0.96
CA ARG A 80 6.67 5.77 1.05
C ARG A 80 7.58 6.30 -0.04
N LEU A 81 8.39 5.43 -0.66
CA LEU A 81 9.27 5.83 -1.75
C LEU A 81 8.45 6.28 -2.97
N GLY A 82 7.23 5.77 -3.17
CA GLY A 82 6.38 6.12 -4.32
C GLY A 82 7.14 5.94 -5.63
N ASP A 83 6.88 6.79 -6.61
CA ASP A 83 7.54 6.76 -7.94
C ASP A 83 8.90 7.49 -7.98
N ARG A 84 9.58 7.63 -6.83
CA ARG A 84 10.92 8.25 -6.84
C ARG A 84 11.85 7.40 -7.71
N GLU A 85 12.42 8.03 -8.74
CA GLU A 85 13.41 7.42 -9.62
C GLU A 85 14.72 7.27 -8.83
N LEU A 86 14.83 6.14 -8.12
CA LEU A 86 16.00 5.75 -7.37
C LEU A 86 16.62 4.55 -8.08
N VAL A 87 17.92 4.59 -8.30
CA VAL A 87 18.67 3.39 -8.70
C VAL A 87 18.77 2.52 -7.45
N LEU A 88 17.86 1.56 -7.34
CA LEU A 88 17.79 0.62 -6.23
C LEU A 88 18.53 -0.66 -6.60
N SER A 89 19.16 -1.30 -5.62
CA SER A 89 19.69 -2.64 -5.82
C SER A 89 18.55 -3.59 -6.25
N PRO A 90 18.85 -4.59 -7.10
CA PRO A 90 17.83 -5.50 -7.63
C PRO A 90 16.99 -6.17 -6.54
N GLU A 91 17.61 -6.46 -5.39
CA GLU A 91 16.97 -7.07 -4.23
C GLU A 91 15.92 -6.14 -3.59
N VAL A 92 16.28 -4.88 -3.36
CA VAL A 92 15.38 -3.90 -2.75
C VAL A 92 14.24 -3.55 -3.70
N GLU A 93 14.53 -3.43 -5.00
CA GLU A 93 13.50 -3.14 -5.99
C GLU A 93 12.48 -4.28 -6.13
N ALA A 94 12.92 -5.55 -6.08
CA ALA A 94 12.01 -6.68 -6.09
C ALA A 94 11.02 -6.64 -4.91
N VAL A 95 11.49 -6.30 -3.72
CA VAL A 95 10.64 -6.18 -2.53
C VAL A 95 9.75 -4.93 -2.61
N ARG A 96 10.27 -3.81 -3.12
CA ARG A 96 9.51 -2.55 -3.30
C ARG A 96 8.37 -2.72 -4.30
N ALA A 97 8.64 -3.30 -5.48
CA ALA A 97 7.64 -3.47 -6.55
C ALA A 97 6.44 -4.29 -6.06
N VAL A 98 6.70 -5.34 -5.30
CA VAL A 98 5.66 -6.20 -4.71
C VAL A 98 4.90 -5.48 -3.59
N ALA A 99 5.60 -4.68 -2.78
CA ALA A 99 4.98 -3.85 -1.76
C ALA A 99 4.05 -2.80 -2.37
N ASP A 100 4.44 -2.16 -3.45
CA ASP A 100 3.64 -1.16 -4.15
C ASP A 100 2.40 -1.79 -4.82
N ALA A 101 2.58 -2.96 -5.45
CA ALA A 101 1.50 -3.79 -5.98
C ALA A 101 0.54 -4.36 -4.91
N SER A 102 0.83 -4.12 -3.62
CA SER A 102 0.02 -4.56 -2.48
C SER A 102 -0.14 -6.08 -2.35
N ASP A 103 0.82 -6.86 -2.87
CA ASP A 103 0.86 -8.33 -2.74
C ASP A 103 1.68 -8.78 -1.51
N TRP A 104 0.98 -9.03 -0.40
CA TRP A 104 1.60 -9.44 0.85
C TRP A 104 2.25 -10.83 0.79
N GLN A 105 1.70 -11.74 -0.02
CA GLN A 105 2.20 -13.11 -0.11
C GLN A 105 3.59 -13.12 -0.74
N HIS A 106 3.73 -12.47 -1.89
CA HIS A 106 5.02 -12.40 -2.56
C HIS A 106 6.02 -11.60 -1.74
N TYR A 107 5.62 -10.53 -1.06
CA TYR A 107 6.53 -9.78 -0.19
C TYR A 107 7.11 -10.63 0.93
N THR A 108 6.27 -11.47 1.54
CA THR A 108 6.73 -12.40 2.57
C THR A 108 7.78 -13.36 2.01
N MET A 109 7.62 -13.81 0.76
CA MET A 109 8.58 -14.70 0.09
C MET A 109 9.88 -13.98 -0.29
N TYR A 110 9.80 -12.79 -0.88
CA TYR A 110 10.99 -11.99 -1.23
C TYR A 110 11.78 -11.49 -0.02
N GLN A 111 11.16 -11.44 1.17
CA GLN A 111 11.87 -11.19 2.43
C GLN A 111 12.60 -12.41 3.01
N GLY A 112 12.60 -13.55 2.31
CA GLY A 112 13.21 -14.81 2.77
C GLY A 112 12.20 -15.83 3.31
N GLY A 113 10.90 -15.55 3.20
CA GLY A 113 9.82 -16.45 3.58
C GLY A 113 9.22 -16.19 4.97
N PRO A 114 8.18 -16.94 5.35
CA PRO A 114 7.43 -16.70 6.58
C PRO A 114 8.20 -17.02 7.87
N PHE A 115 9.23 -17.85 7.80
CA PHE A 115 10.03 -18.31 8.94
C PHE A 115 11.48 -17.81 8.92
N VAL A 116 11.78 -16.82 8.09
CA VAL A 116 13.13 -16.22 8.01
C VAL A 116 13.55 -15.63 9.36
N ALA A 117 14.82 -15.81 9.72
CA ALA A 117 15.39 -15.14 10.88
C ALA A 117 15.47 -13.63 10.62
N ARG A 118 15.42 -12.81 11.67
CA ARG A 118 15.55 -11.35 11.51
C ARG A 118 16.90 -10.96 10.91
N ASP A 119 17.92 -11.75 11.19
CA ASP A 119 19.29 -11.58 10.71
C ASP A 119 19.50 -12.10 9.29
N ASP A 120 18.47 -12.63 8.64
CA ASP A 120 18.51 -13.09 7.24
C ASP A 120 17.47 -12.37 6.37
N LEU A 121 16.85 -11.29 6.87
CA LEU A 121 15.92 -10.47 6.08
C LEU A 121 16.66 -9.77 4.93
N THR A 122 16.09 -9.84 3.73
CA THR A 122 16.63 -9.20 2.51
C THR A 122 16.62 -7.69 2.60
N VAL A 123 15.66 -7.11 3.33
CA VAL A 123 15.56 -5.67 3.51
C VAL A 123 15.34 -5.36 4.99
N ARG A 124 16.03 -4.35 5.53
CA ARG A 124 15.99 -3.96 6.95
C ARG A 124 15.73 -2.47 7.15
N LEU A 125 15.25 -2.12 8.34
CA LEU A 125 15.08 -0.73 8.75
C LEU A 125 16.42 -0.16 9.21
N TYR A 126 16.72 1.04 8.72
CA TYR A 126 17.81 1.84 9.25
C TYR A 126 17.28 2.80 10.31
N TYR A 127 17.88 2.74 11.50
CA TYR A 127 17.57 3.61 12.63
C TYR A 127 18.73 4.57 12.86
N SER A 128 18.44 5.88 12.89
CA SER A 128 19.34 6.86 13.51
C SER A 128 19.06 6.94 15.00
N HIS A 129 20.13 6.97 15.79
CA HIS A 129 20.08 7.18 17.22
C HIS A 129 20.54 8.60 17.51
N THR A 130 19.70 9.38 18.18
CA THR A 130 20.07 10.69 18.70
C THR A 130 20.23 10.57 20.20
N GLU A 131 21.49 10.67 20.66
CA GLU A 131 21.81 10.75 22.09
C GLU A 131 21.20 12.03 22.67
N ASN A 132 20.57 11.94 23.85
CA ASN A 132 19.84 13.04 24.49
C ASN A 132 18.78 13.69 23.57
N GLY A 133 18.08 12.87 22.77
CA GLY A 133 17.12 13.34 21.78
C GLY A 133 15.79 13.85 22.36
N ASN A 134 15.51 13.60 23.64
CA ASN A 134 14.35 14.15 24.35
C ASN A 134 14.75 15.11 25.47
N ASP A 135 13.80 15.90 25.96
CA ASP A 135 13.99 16.86 27.07
C ASP A 135 14.44 16.18 28.40
N TYR A 136 14.33 14.85 28.47
CA TYR A 136 14.69 14.02 29.62
C TYR A 136 16.08 13.38 29.50
N GLY A 137 16.81 13.60 28.39
CA GLY A 137 18.13 13.01 28.13
C GLY A 137 18.11 11.56 27.64
N ASP A 138 16.96 10.99 27.29
CA ASP A 138 16.90 9.63 26.74
C ASP A 138 17.40 9.59 25.28
N THR A 139 18.01 8.47 24.91
CA THR A 139 18.38 8.20 23.52
C THR A 139 17.13 7.84 22.72
N VAL A 140 16.84 8.61 21.68
CA VAL A 140 15.67 8.40 20.83
C VAL A 140 16.10 7.73 19.53
N SER A 141 15.52 6.56 19.23
CA SER A 141 15.70 5.88 17.94
C SER A 141 14.66 6.37 16.94
N LYS A 142 15.10 6.85 15.78
CA LYS A 142 14.25 7.31 14.68
C LYS A 142 14.49 6.46 13.44
N ILE A 143 13.42 6.00 12.80
CA ILE A 143 13.51 5.34 11.49
C ILE A 143 13.84 6.43 10.46
N GLU A 144 14.95 6.26 9.74
CA GLU A 144 15.39 7.18 8.69
C GLU A 144 15.14 6.62 7.29
N GLY A 145 15.27 5.30 7.17
CA GLY A 145 15.29 4.64 5.88
C GLY A 145 15.32 3.13 5.96
N VAL A 146 15.73 2.55 4.85
CA VAL A 146 15.76 1.12 4.58
C VAL A 146 17.09 0.78 3.91
N TYR A 147 17.65 -0.39 4.20
CA TYR A 147 18.87 -0.90 3.55
C TYR A 147 18.79 -2.40 3.31
N SER A 148 19.57 -2.93 2.35
CA SER A 148 19.79 -4.38 2.18
C SER A 148 21.12 -4.76 2.83
N PRO A 149 21.19 -5.81 3.66
CA PRO A 149 22.45 -6.31 4.20
C PRO A 149 23.23 -7.18 3.20
N PHE A 150 22.60 -7.61 2.10
CA PHE A 150 23.23 -8.48 1.09
C PHE A 150 23.77 -7.70 -0.12
N SER A 151 23.43 -6.41 -0.23
CA SER A 151 24.03 -5.52 -1.23
C SER A 151 25.44 -5.12 -0.77
N ASP A 152 26.43 -5.27 -1.65
CA ASP A 152 27.83 -4.90 -1.38
C ASP A 152 28.06 -3.37 -1.32
N ALA A 153 27.09 -2.59 -1.81
CA ALA A 153 27.06 -1.15 -1.64
C ALA A 153 26.35 -0.80 -0.33
N GLU A 154 26.78 0.27 0.37
CA GLU A 154 26.02 0.89 1.45
C GLU A 154 24.74 1.54 0.87
N ASP A 155 23.82 0.71 0.40
CA ASP A 155 22.54 1.08 -0.20
C ASP A 155 21.56 1.51 0.90
N LEU A 156 21.90 2.59 1.60
CA LEU A 156 20.99 3.24 2.52
C LEU A 156 20.02 4.13 1.74
N ILE A 157 18.75 3.72 1.76
CA ILE A 157 17.68 4.44 1.09
C ILE A 157 16.90 5.24 2.12
N TYR A 158 17.01 6.55 2.06
CA TYR A 158 16.26 7.46 2.93
C TYR A 158 14.79 7.56 2.52
N THR A 159 13.89 7.07 3.38
CA THR A 159 12.44 7.08 3.14
C THR A 159 11.79 8.33 3.74
N ARG A 160 12.36 8.89 4.81
CA ARG A 160 11.81 10.03 5.55
C ARG A 160 12.63 11.29 5.39
N THR A 161 12.45 11.95 4.24
CA THR A 161 13.16 13.20 3.92
C THR A 161 12.50 14.46 4.50
N ALA A 162 11.27 14.37 5.01
CA ALA A 162 10.56 15.51 5.59
C ALA A 162 10.75 15.58 7.11
N SER A 163 11.20 16.74 7.62
CA SER A 163 11.21 17.07 9.04
C SER A 163 10.00 17.94 9.39
N TYR A 164 9.32 17.60 10.48
CA TYR A 164 8.19 18.38 11.00
C TYR A 164 8.56 18.93 12.38
N ASN A 165 8.31 20.21 12.59
CA ASN A 165 8.46 20.87 13.88
C ASN A 165 7.08 21.14 14.48
N ILE A 166 6.93 20.91 15.79
CA ILE A 166 5.69 21.26 16.50
C ILE A 166 5.69 22.78 16.65
N VAL A 167 4.79 23.46 15.94
CA VAL A 167 4.61 24.91 16.02
C VAL A 167 3.34 25.21 16.82
N PRO A 168 3.38 26.10 17.83
CA PRO A 168 2.18 26.60 18.48
C PRO A 168 1.20 27.20 17.47
N LYS A 169 -0.08 26.84 17.55
CA LYS A 169 -1.11 27.30 16.59
C LYS A 169 -1.41 28.80 16.66
N LEU A 170 -1.00 29.49 17.72
CA LEU A 170 -1.21 30.93 17.92
C LEU A 170 0.11 31.57 18.36
N ASN A 171 0.47 32.71 17.76
CA ASN A 171 1.53 33.54 18.30
C ASN A 171 1.08 34.06 19.67
N PRO A 172 1.83 33.84 20.76
CA PRO A 172 1.50 34.47 22.03
C PRO A 172 1.60 35.99 21.83
N ALA A 173 0.51 36.71 22.12
CA ALA A 173 0.53 38.16 22.09
C ALA A 173 1.61 38.70 23.07
N PRO A 174 2.33 39.77 22.73
CA PRO A 174 3.32 40.35 23.61
C PRO A 174 2.60 40.96 24.83
N GLY A 175 2.79 40.36 26.01
CA GLY A 175 2.09 40.73 27.24
C GLY A 175 1.27 39.56 27.77
N GLY A 176 1.95 38.62 28.42
CA GLY A 176 1.36 37.38 28.90
C GLY A 176 0.26 37.59 29.94
N VAL A 177 -0.97 37.24 29.58
CA VAL A 177 -1.95 36.56 30.42
C VAL A 177 -2.80 35.71 29.48
N LEU A 178 -2.68 34.38 29.54
CA LEU A 178 -3.62 33.49 28.84
C LEU A 178 -4.94 33.50 29.62
N PRO A 179 -6.07 33.96 29.06
CA PRO A 179 -7.35 33.74 29.72
C PRO A 179 -7.66 32.25 29.58
N LEU A 180 -7.53 31.52 30.68
CA LEU A 180 -8.04 30.16 30.86
C LEU A 180 -9.57 30.19 30.88
N THR A 181 -10.20 30.62 29.78
CA THR A 181 -11.62 30.42 29.53
C THR A 181 -11.74 29.25 28.57
N GLY A 182 -11.83 28.05 29.14
CA GLY A 182 -12.05 26.83 28.39
C GLY A 182 -13.34 26.92 27.57
N ARG A 183 -13.21 26.93 26.24
CA ARG A 183 -14.25 26.51 25.30
C ARG A 183 -13.62 25.68 24.16
N GLU A 184 -14.29 24.56 23.89
CA GLU A 184 -14.26 23.70 22.68
C GLU A 184 -12.91 23.21 22.12
N ALA A 185 -11.85 23.17 22.91
CA ALA A 185 -10.68 22.33 22.64
C ALA A 185 -10.65 21.14 23.61
N ALA A 186 -11.66 20.26 23.49
CA ALA A 186 -11.59 18.94 24.11
C ALA A 186 -10.48 18.11 23.43
N PRO A 187 -9.75 17.25 24.16
CA PRO A 187 -8.78 16.35 23.56
C PRO A 187 -9.49 15.45 22.54
N TRP A 188 -8.86 15.26 21.38
CA TRP A 188 -9.45 14.54 20.24
C TRP A 188 -10.02 13.18 20.65
N SER A 189 -11.34 13.02 20.58
CA SER A 189 -11.98 11.72 20.53
C SER A 189 -11.71 11.10 19.16
N SER A 190 -11.61 9.76 19.07
CA SER A 190 -11.27 9.03 17.84
C SER A 190 -12.40 8.99 16.81
N VAL A 191 -13.31 9.96 16.83
CA VAL A 191 -14.44 10.07 15.91
C VAL A 191 -14.15 11.21 14.95
N ASN A 192 -14.19 10.91 13.65
CA ASN A 192 -13.95 11.84 12.56
C ASN A 192 -14.74 13.15 12.77
N ASN A 193 -14.02 14.25 12.97
CA ASN A 193 -14.59 15.58 13.09
C ASN A 193 -15.02 16.00 11.67
N CYS A 194 -16.19 15.52 11.24
CA CYS A 194 -16.79 15.91 9.97
C CYS A 194 -16.96 17.43 9.97
N THR A 195 -16.19 18.12 9.13
CA THR A 195 -16.43 19.52 8.77
C THR A 195 -17.89 19.68 8.38
N GLN A 196 -18.61 20.57 9.06
CA GLN A 196 -19.98 20.89 8.70
C GLN A 196 -20.01 21.37 7.25
N PRO A 197 -20.99 20.92 6.43
CA PRO A 197 -21.20 21.52 5.13
C PRO A 197 -21.51 23.02 5.32
N PRO A 198 -21.08 23.89 4.41
CA PRO A 198 -21.35 25.32 4.53
C PRO A 198 -22.87 25.57 4.56
N GLU A 199 -23.31 26.43 5.47
CA GLU A 199 -24.69 26.92 5.48
C GLU A 199 -25.01 27.57 4.12
N GLY A 200 -26.16 27.23 3.57
CA GLY A 200 -26.58 27.65 2.24
C GLY A 200 -26.71 29.16 2.17
N GLY A 201 -25.72 29.82 1.56
CA GLY A 201 -25.71 31.28 1.57
C GLY A 201 -24.73 31.99 0.65
N GLU A 202 -23.92 31.34 -0.19
CA GLU A 202 -23.11 32.06 -1.18
C GLU A 202 -23.08 31.28 -2.50
N LYS A 203 -23.91 31.73 -3.45
CA LYS A 203 -23.76 31.34 -4.86
C LYS A 203 -22.60 32.17 -5.43
N SER A 204 -21.41 31.58 -5.50
CA SER A 204 -20.32 32.16 -6.31
C SER A 204 -20.56 31.86 -7.78
N ASP A 205 -20.25 32.84 -8.61
CA ASP A 205 -20.61 32.92 -10.02
C ASP A 205 -20.24 31.71 -10.88
N SER A 206 -21.11 31.47 -11.85
CA SER A 206 -21.21 30.32 -12.75
C SER A 206 -20.10 30.24 -13.83
N LYS A 207 -18.82 30.16 -13.42
CA LYS A 207 -17.72 29.72 -14.29
C LYS A 207 -16.83 28.70 -13.57
N PRO A 208 -16.57 27.52 -14.15
CA PRO A 208 -15.67 26.54 -13.56
C PRO A 208 -14.27 27.13 -13.37
N THR A 209 -13.64 26.91 -12.21
CA THR A 209 -12.24 27.30 -11.98
C THR A 209 -11.34 26.61 -13.02
N GLU A 210 -10.48 27.35 -13.72
CA GLU A 210 -9.56 26.78 -14.72
C GLU A 210 -8.51 25.86 -14.07
N LEU A 211 -8.04 24.86 -14.81
CA LEU A 211 -6.96 24.01 -14.31
C LEU A 211 -5.64 24.81 -14.36
N PRO A 212 -4.89 24.86 -13.25
CA PRO A 212 -3.65 25.62 -13.19
C PRO A 212 -2.58 24.97 -14.08
N ARG A 213 -1.85 25.79 -14.83
CA ARG A 213 -0.81 25.34 -15.75
C ARG A 213 0.51 25.04 -15.03
N ASN A 214 0.75 25.62 -13.86
CA ASN A 214 1.96 25.40 -13.05
C ASN A 214 1.67 25.37 -11.53
N ILE A 215 2.61 24.82 -10.75
CA ILE A 215 2.63 24.74 -9.29
C ILE A 215 2.55 26.12 -8.62
N ASP A 216 3.11 27.16 -9.24
CA ASP A 216 3.04 28.51 -8.68
C ASP A 216 1.65 29.13 -8.82
N ASP A 217 0.92 28.83 -9.89
CA ASP A 217 -0.49 29.24 -10.06
C ASP A 217 -1.39 28.51 -9.05
N LEU A 218 -1.12 27.22 -8.81
CA LEU A 218 -1.78 26.45 -7.75
C LEU A 218 -1.63 27.11 -6.38
N ARG A 219 -0.49 27.75 -6.08
CA ARG A 219 -0.29 28.40 -4.77
C ARG A 219 -1.19 29.63 -4.59
N GLN A 220 -1.52 30.32 -5.67
CA GLN A 220 -2.37 31.53 -5.67
C GLN A 220 -3.86 31.22 -5.47
N TYR A 221 -4.30 29.97 -5.66
CA TYR A 221 -5.72 29.60 -5.58
C TYR A 221 -6.22 29.48 -4.13
N SER A 222 -7.48 29.85 -3.91
CA SER A 222 -8.16 29.74 -2.62
C SER A 222 -8.38 28.26 -2.23
N ARG A 223 -8.59 27.98 -0.93
CA ARG A 223 -8.82 26.60 -0.46
C ARG A 223 -10.07 25.97 -1.07
N GLN A 224 -11.12 26.76 -1.32
CA GLN A 224 -12.36 26.29 -1.93
C GLN A 224 -12.15 25.93 -3.40
N GLN A 225 -11.40 26.76 -4.15
CA GLN A 225 -11.03 26.49 -5.54
C GLN A 225 -10.19 25.20 -5.66
N LYS A 226 -9.25 24.98 -4.74
CA LYS A 226 -8.46 23.75 -4.68
C LYS A 226 -9.32 22.52 -4.42
N GLN A 227 -10.27 22.60 -3.48
CA GLN A 227 -11.21 21.51 -3.20
C GLN A 227 -12.08 21.20 -4.43
N GLU A 228 -12.63 22.23 -5.08
CA GLU A 228 -13.42 22.10 -6.31
C GLU A 228 -12.64 21.37 -7.41
N ILE A 229 -11.39 21.77 -7.67
CA ILE A 229 -10.51 21.12 -8.65
C ILE A 229 -10.27 19.66 -8.28
N THR A 230 -9.96 19.37 -7.01
CA THR A 230 -9.73 17.98 -6.57
C THR A 230 -10.97 17.11 -6.68
N ASP A 231 -12.15 17.66 -6.41
CA ASP A 231 -13.40 16.92 -6.50
C ASP A 231 -13.84 16.71 -7.95
N ARG A 232 -13.50 17.64 -8.86
CA ARG A 232 -13.65 17.46 -10.31
C ARG A 232 -12.75 16.33 -10.83
N LEU A 233 -11.46 16.34 -10.47
CA LEU A 233 -10.51 15.29 -10.85
C LEU A 233 -10.88 13.92 -10.27
N LYS A 234 -11.54 13.87 -9.11
CA LYS A 234 -12.08 12.61 -8.55
C LYS A 234 -13.32 12.10 -9.29
N ARG A 235 -14.10 13.00 -9.90
CA ARG A 235 -15.32 12.67 -10.65
C ARG A 235 -15.03 12.33 -12.11
N GLU A 236 -13.92 12.78 -12.66
CA GLU A 236 -13.47 12.34 -13.97
C GLU A 236 -13.27 10.81 -13.98
N PRO A 237 -13.83 10.10 -14.97
CA PRO A 237 -13.66 8.66 -15.06
C PRO A 237 -12.17 8.35 -15.19
N ARG A 238 -11.63 7.60 -14.23
CA ARG A 238 -10.27 7.10 -14.33
C ARG A 238 -10.23 6.12 -15.51
N LEU A 239 -9.37 6.43 -16.48
CA LEU A 239 -9.01 5.51 -17.56
C LEU A 239 -8.61 4.15 -16.94
N SER A 240 -8.94 3.06 -17.63
CA SER A 240 -8.41 1.73 -17.26
C SER A 240 -6.88 1.78 -17.18
N ALA A 241 -6.25 0.96 -16.35
CA ALA A 241 -4.79 0.96 -16.21
C ALA A 241 -4.07 0.84 -17.58
N ASP A 242 -4.63 0.05 -18.50
CA ASP A 242 -4.13 -0.08 -19.87
C ASP A 242 -4.35 1.20 -20.72
N GLU A 243 -5.47 1.90 -20.55
CA GLU A 243 -5.78 3.15 -21.25
C GLU A 243 -4.93 4.33 -20.74
N ALA A 244 -4.68 4.38 -19.42
CA ALA A 244 -3.78 5.36 -18.82
C ALA A 244 -2.33 5.14 -19.26
N PHE A 245 -1.89 3.88 -19.36
CA PHE A 245 -0.56 3.51 -19.84
C PHE A 245 -0.36 3.83 -21.33
N THR A 246 -1.37 3.53 -22.17
CA THR A 246 -1.31 3.86 -23.60
C THR A 246 -1.37 5.37 -23.85
N ALA A 247 -2.19 6.12 -23.10
CA ALA A 247 -2.27 7.57 -23.20
C ALA A 247 -0.96 8.26 -22.76
N THR A 248 -0.31 7.78 -21.70
CA THR A 248 1.01 8.29 -21.26
C THR A 248 2.10 7.98 -22.28
N ILE A 249 2.13 6.77 -22.86
CA ILE A 249 3.06 6.45 -23.97
C ILE A 249 2.82 7.32 -25.20
N GLN A 250 1.55 7.57 -25.57
CA GLN A 250 1.22 8.42 -26.71
C GLN A 250 1.62 9.88 -26.45
N HIS A 251 1.44 10.37 -25.23
CA HIS A 251 1.88 11.70 -24.82
C HIS A 251 3.40 11.83 -24.88
N ILE A 252 4.14 10.86 -24.36
CA ILE A 252 5.62 10.82 -24.44
C ILE A 252 6.09 10.75 -25.89
N LYS A 253 5.42 9.98 -26.76
CA LYS A 253 5.72 9.94 -28.20
C LYS A 253 5.41 11.26 -28.91
N ALA A 254 4.40 12.00 -28.47
CA ALA A 254 4.06 13.30 -29.02
C ALA A 254 5.10 14.36 -28.61
N THR A 255 5.54 14.39 -27.34
CA THR A 255 6.54 15.34 -26.85
C THR A 255 7.93 15.12 -27.46
N ILE A 256 8.29 13.87 -27.79
CA ILE A 256 9.56 13.58 -28.52
C ILE A 256 9.58 14.22 -29.92
N ASN A 257 8.43 14.42 -30.56
CA ASN A 257 8.33 15.01 -31.90
C ASN A 257 8.08 16.53 -31.88
N ASP A 258 7.80 17.12 -30.71
CA ASP A 258 7.51 18.54 -30.56
C ASP A 258 8.77 19.30 -30.13
N VAL A 259 9.48 19.85 -31.12
CA VAL A 259 10.75 20.58 -30.90
C VAL A 259 10.54 21.89 -30.11
N SER A 260 9.28 22.32 -29.94
CA SER A 260 8.92 23.58 -29.28
C SER A 260 8.99 23.54 -27.74
N ASP A 261 8.93 22.36 -27.11
CA ASP A 261 9.00 22.20 -25.64
C ASP A 261 10.43 22.22 -25.08
N SER A 262 11.44 22.28 -25.95
CA SER A 262 12.87 22.36 -25.59
C SER A 262 13.26 23.63 -24.83
N GLN A 263 12.32 24.57 -24.63
CA GLN A 263 12.55 25.85 -23.97
C GLN A 263 12.26 25.84 -22.45
N TRP A 264 11.81 24.72 -21.88
CA TRP A 264 11.44 24.65 -20.47
C TRP A 264 12.16 23.54 -19.70
N GLY A 265 13.13 23.94 -18.88
CA GLY A 265 13.79 23.11 -17.87
C GLY A 265 14.72 24.00 -17.02
N PRO A 266 14.82 23.77 -15.70
CA PRO A 266 15.75 24.54 -14.87
C PRO A 266 17.20 24.32 -15.34
N GLU A 267 17.98 25.39 -15.43
CA GLU A 267 19.40 25.36 -15.79
C GLU A 267 20.18 24.63 -14.67
N VAL A 268 20.41 23.33 -14.82
CA VAL A 268 21.15 22.52 -13.84
C VAL A 268 22.65 22.76 -14.04
N LYS A 269 23.25 23.62 -13.21
CA LYS A 269 24.71 23.84 -13.17
C LYS A 269 25.43 22.66 -12.51
N ALA A 270 25.54 21.53 -13.21
CA ALA A 270 26.34 20.39 -12.77
C ALA A 270 27.75 20.48 -13.37
N ALA A 271 28.76 20.67 -12.51
CA ALA A 271 30.17 20.73 -12.89
C ALA A 271 30.70 19.32 -13.24
N TYR A 272 30.63 18.92 -14.51
CA TYR A 272 31.41 17.80 -15.02
C TYR A 272 32.83 18.28 -15.33
N ARG A 273 33.83 17.65 -14.69
CA ARG A 273 35.27 17.98 -14.79
C ARG A 273 35.88 17.79 -16.19
N GLU A 274 35.17 17.14 -17.11
CA GLU A 274 35.65 16.82 -18.46
C GLU A 274 35.40 17.93 -19.50
N PHE A 275 34.64 18.98 -19.18
CA PHE A 275 34.24 20.03 -20.14
C PHE A 275 34.65 21.45 -19.74
N ILE A 276 35.65 21.58 -18.87
CA ILE A 276 36.09 22.87 -18.29
C ILE A 276 36.55 23.88 -19.36
N ASP A 277 36.95 23.40 -20.54
CA ASP A 277 37.50 24.23 -21.62
C ASP A 277 36.48 24.62 -22.71
N LEU A 278 35.21 24.17 -22.63
CA LEU A 278 34.17 24.54 -23.61
C LEU A 278 33.45 25.83 -23.19
N THR A 279 32.99 26.62 -24.17
CA THR A 279 32.18 27.80 -23.88
C THR A 279 30.83 27.42 -23.25
N PRO A 280 30.22 28.27 -22.42
CA PRO A 280 28.94 27.96 -21.76
C PRO A 280 27.80 27.63 -22.74
N GLU A 281 27.85 28.17 -23.97
CA GLU A 281 26.87 27.92 -25.02
C GLU A 281 27.04 26.52 -25.63
N GLU A 282 28.27 26.11 -25.93
CA GLU A 282 28.59 24.76 -26.42
C GLU A 282 28.30 23.69 -25.35
N GLN A 283 28.52 24.01 -24.07
CA GLN A 283 28.13 23.14 -22.96
C GLN A 283 26.61 22.94 -22.93
N ALA A 284 25.83 24.00 -23.12
CA ALA A 284 24.37 23.92 -23.13
C ALA A 284 23.83 23.11 -24.32
N GLU A 285 24.41 23.26 -25.51
CA GLU A 285 24.04 22.48 -26.69
C GLU A 285 24.36 20.99 -26.51
N HIS A 286 25.57 20.67 -26.05
CA HIS A 286 25.97 19.29 -25.79
C HIS A 286 25.13 18.64 -24.68
N TRP A 287 24.71 19.41 -23.67
CA TRP A 287 23.76 18.94 -22.66
C TRP A 287 22.37 18.64 -23.22
N ARG A 288 21.87 19.47 -24.16
CA ARG A 288 20.59 19.22 -24.85
C ARG A 288 20.66 17.97 -25.71
N GLU A 289 21.76 17.78 -26.44
CA GLU A 289 22.00 16.56 -27.22
C GLU A 289 22.04 15.32 -26.32
N LYS A 290 22.76 15.40 -25.20
CA LYS A 290 22.85 14.29 -24.23
C LYS A 290 21.50 13.96 -23.59
N LEU A 291 20.71 14.97 -23.23
CA LEU A 291 19.34 14.77 -22.71
C LEU A 291 18.42 14.15 -23.77
N HIS A 292 18.58 14.52 -25.04
CA HIS A 292 17.83 13.93 -26.15
C HIS A 292 18.22 12.46 -26.39
N GLU A 293 19.52 12.15 -26.38
CA GLU A 293 20.01 10.77 -26.47
C GLU A 293 19.52 9.90 -25.31
N GLU A 294 19.56 10.43 -24.08
CA GLU A 294 19.05 9.73 -22.89
C GLU A 294 17.53 9.53 -22.98
N ALA A 295 16.78 10.51 -23.49
CA ALA A 295 15.33 10.38 -23.73
C ALA A 295 15.02 9.31 -24.80
N LEU A 296 15.81 9.22 -25.86
CA LEU A 296 15.69 8.16 -26.87
C LEU A 296 16.00 6.77 -26.29
N GLN A 297 17.04 6.65 -25.46
CA GLN A 297 17.38 5.40 -24.76
C GLN A 297 16.29 4.98 -23.77
N ARG A 298 15.70 5.94 -23.03
CA ARG A 298 14.53 5.71 -22.17
C ARG A 298 13.33 5.24 -22.98
N ALA A 299 13.02 5.89 -24.11
CA ALA A 299 11.90 5.50 -24.98
C ALA A 299 12.07 4.08 -25.54
N ALA A 300 13.28 3.70 -25.94
CA ALA A 300 13.59 2.33 -26.37
C ALA A 300 13.44 1.31 -25.23
N SER A 301 13.89 1.66 -24.02
CA SER A 301 13.74 0.82 -22.82
C SER A 301 12.27 0.62 -22.47
N TYR A 302 11.45 1.67 -22.51
CA TYR A 302 10.00 1.56 -22.29
C TYR A 302 9.28 0.75 -23.37
N ALA A 303 9.68 0.87 -24.64
CA ALA A 303 9.14 0.04 -25.72
C ALA A 303 9.47 -1.45 -25.51
N SER A 304 10.67 -1.76 -25.01
CA SER A 304 11.05 -3.14 -24.65
C SER A 304 10.26 -3.66 -23.45
N ALA A 305 10.01 -2.81 -22.45
CA ALA A 305 9.22 -3.15 -21.26
C ALA A 305 7.73 -3.38 -21.59
N ASP A 306 7.15 -2.56 -22.47
CA ASP A 306 5.78 -2.75 -22.97
C ASP A 306 5.67 -4.08 -23.73
N ALA A 307 6.65 -4.41 -24.59
CA ALA A 307 6.67 -5.70 -25.28
C ALA A 307 6.71 -6.90 -24.30
N ILE A 308 7.51 -6.82 -23.23
CA ILE A 308 7.56 -7.85 -22.18
C ILE A 308 6.24 -7.92 -21.41
N TYR A 309 5.63 -6.77 -21.10
CA TYR A 309 4.32 -6.71 -20.44
C TYR A 309 3.23 -7.36 -21.29
N GLN A 310 3.16 -7.04 -22.59
CA GLN A 310 2.20 -7.67 -23.50
C GLN A 310 2.41 -9.18 -23.61
N GLN A 311 3.67 -9.65 -23.63
CA GLN A 311 3.97 -11.09 -23.61
C GLN A 311 3.48 -11.77 -22.34
N LYS A 312 3.78 -11.21 -21.16
CA LYS A 312 3.32 -11.76 -19.87
C LYS A 312 1.81 -11.73 -19.73
N LYS A 313 1.16 -10.68 -20.24
CA LYS A 313 -0.31 -10.56 -20.29
C LYS A 313 -0.92 -11.65 -21.17
N ALA A 314 -0.38 -11.88 -22.36
CA ALA A 314 -0.83 -12.95 -23.25
C ALA A 314 -0.57 -14.36 -22.66
N GLU A 315 0.52 -14.54 -21.92
CA GLU A 315 0.81 -15.77 -21.18
C GLU A 315 -0.18 -16.01 -20.03
N ALA A 316 -0.51 -14.97 -19.25
CA ALA A 316 -1.48 -15.05 -18.17
C ALA A 316 -2.88 -15.42 -18.69
N VAL A 317 -3.29 -14.85 -19.83
CA VAL A 317 -4.56 -15.21 -20.49
C VAL A 317 -4.54 -16.68 -20.90
N ARG A 318 -3.51 -17.15 -21.61
CA ARG A 318 -3.36 -18.57 -22.00
C ARG A 318 -3.37 -19.52 -20.81
N ASN A 319 -2.69 -19.18 -19.72
CA ASN A 319 -2.66 -19.99 -18.51
C ASN A 319 -4.03 -20.06 -17.82
N SER A 320 -4.81 -18.99 -17.85
CA SER A 320 -6.18 -19.00 -17.31
C SER A 320 -7.15 -19.84 -18.15
N GLU A 321 -7.03 -19.77 -19.48
CA GLU A 321 -7.77 -20.64 -20.41
C GLU A 321 -7.42 -22.13 -20.22
N GLN A 322 -6.13 -22.46 -20.05
CA GLN A 322 -5.70 -23.84 -19.77
C GLN A 322 -6.22 -24.36 -18.43
N ARG A 323 -6.21 -23.53 -17.38
CA ARG A 323 -6.76 -23.89 -16.06
C ARG A 323 -8.26 -24.19 -16.14
N THR A 324 -9.04 -23.30 -16.77
CA THR A 324 -10.49 -23.52 -16.92
C THR A 324 -10.82 -24.74 -17.79
N ALA A 325 -10.01 -25.03 -18.81
CA ALA A 325 -10.14 -26.25 -19.62
C ALA A 325 -9.83 -27.52 -18.81
N SER A 326 -8.78 -27.49 -17.97
CA SER A 326 -8.41 -28.62 -17.09
C SER A 326 -9.48 -28.91 -16.05
N GLU A 327 -10.04 -27.88 -15.40
CA GLU A 327 -11.13 -28.02 -14.43
C GLU A 327 -12.40 -28.59 -15.08
N LYS A 328 -12.70 -28.18 -16.33
CA LYS A 328 -13.84 -28.70 -17.09
C LYS A 328 -13.64 -30.17 -17.46
N GLN A 329 -12.41 -30.59 -17.73
CA GLN A 329 -12.06 -31.99 -18.00
C GLN A 329 -12.14 -32.85 -16.74
N GLU A 330 -11.65 -32.36 -15.60
CA GLU A 330 -11.75 -33.05 -14.31
C GLU A 330 -13.20 -33.25 -13.87
N ARG A 331 -14.07 -32.24 -14.07
CA ARG A 331 -15.52 -32.37 -13.82
C ARG A 331 -16.18 -33.45 -14.70
N ARG A 332 -15.81 -33.55 -15.98
CA ARG A 332 -16.32 -34.64 -16.85
C ARG A 332 -15.86 -36.04 -16.41
N ILE A 333 -14.62 -36.16 -15.93
CA ILE A 333 -14.09 -37.43 -15.42
C ILE A 333 -14.79 -37.83 -14.11
N SER A 334 -15.06 -36.88 -13.22
CA SER A 334 -15.75 -37.16 -11.95
C SER A 334 -17.21 -37.56 -12.17
N GLU A 335 -17.94 -36.87 -13.06
CA GLU A 335 -19.33 -37.20 -13.44
C GLU A 335 -19.47 -38.59 -14.05
N THR A 336 -18.57 -38.97 -14.97
CA THR A 336 -18.57 -40.31 -15.59
C THR A 336 -18.21 -41.41 -14.58
N SER A 337 -17.32 -41.13 -13.63
CA SER A 337 -16.99 -42.07 -12.54
C SER A 337 -18.17 -42.28 -11.57
N GLY A 338 -18.92 -41.20 -11.28
CA GLY A 338 -20.13 -41.25 -10.45
C GLY A 338 -21.24 -42.06 -11.12
N ALA A 339 -21.49 -41.82 -12.41
CA ALA A 339 -22.48 -42.56 -13.18
C ALA A 339 -22.15 -44.07 -13.32
N ARG A 340 -20.86 -44.42 -13.45
CA ARG A 340 -20.44 -45.83 -13.45
C ARG A 340 -20.66 -46.50 -12.10
N ARG A 341 -20.41 -45.80 -10.98
CA ARG A 341 -20.67 -46.31 -9.62
C ARG A 341 -22.15 -46.50 -9.34
N THR A 342 -23.01 -45.59 -9.79
CA THR A 342 -24.47 -45.72 -9.61
C THR A 342 -25.04 -46.88 -10.42
N LEU A 343 -24.60 -47.05 -11.68
CA LEU A 343 -24.98 -48.22 -12.49
C LEU A 343 -24.51 -49.53 -11.88
N HIS A 344 -23.27 -49.60 -11.39
CA HIS A 344 -22.74 -50.80 -10.73
C HIS A 344 -23.53 -51.17 -9.47
N ASN A 345 -23.94 -50.17 -8.68
CA ASN A 345 -24.78 -50.36 -7.50
C ASN A 345 -26.21 -50.81 -7.85
N LEU A 346 -26.81 -50.27 -8.91
CA LEU A 346 -28.12 -50.71 -9.38
C LEU A 346 -28.09 -52.15 -9.91
N LEU A 347 -27.04 -52.50 -10.66
CA LEU A 347 -26.85 -53.84 -11.20
C LEU A 347 -26.61 -54.87 -10.10
N ALA A 348 -25.82 -54.53 -9.06
CA ALA A 348 -25.64 -55.36 -7.87
C ALA A 348 -26.94 -55.55 -7.07
N ARG A 349 -27.77 -54.50 -6.94
CA ARG A 349 -29.09 -54.59 -6.29
C ARG A 349 -30.06 -55.47 -7.09
N TRP A 350 -30.04 -55.35 -8.42
CA TRP A 350 -30.88 -56.18 -9.31
C TRP A 350 -30.46 -57.66 -9.28
N GLN A 351 -29.16 -57.95 -9.29
CA GLN A 351 -28.64 -59.32 -9.12
C GLN A 351 -29.00 -59.94 -7.77
N LYS A 352 -29.02 -59.14 -6.69
CA LYS A 352 -29.44 -59.59 -5.36
C LYS A 352 -30.95 -59.87 -5.30
N ALA A 353 -31.77 -59.07 -5.99
CA ALA A 353 -33.23 -59.26 -6.05
C ALA A 353 -33.65 -60.48 -6.89
N THR A 354 -32.89 -60.82 -7.94
CA THR A 354 -33.16 -61.98 -8.81
C THR A 354 -32.71 -63.30 -8.19
N ARG A 355 -31.64 -63.31 -7.39
CA ARG A 355 -31.19 -64.49 -6.63
C ARG A 355 -32.11 -64.90 -5.48
N GLY A 356 -33.00 -64.03 -5.00
CA GLY A 356 -33.95 -64.33 -3.92
C GLY A 356 -35.28 -64.95 -4.36
N LYS A 357 -35.49 -65.22 -5.65
CA LYS A 357 -36.75 -65.78 -6.18
C LYS A 357 -36.67 -67.23 -6.66
N ASN A 358 -35.50 -67.87 -6.60
CA ASN A 358 -35.29 -69.28 -6.98
C ASN A 358 -34.72 -70.13 -5.82
N ALA A 359 -35.18 -69.91 -4.60
CA ALA A 359 -34.91 -70.77 -3.44
C ALA A 359 -36.22 -71.17 -2.77
#